data_AF-A0A0U3GRF0-F1
#
_entry.id   AF-A0A0U3GRF0-F1
#
_cell.length_a   1.000
_cell.length_b   1.000
_cell.length_c   1.000
_cell.angle_alpha   90.00
_cell.angle_beta   90.00
_cell.angle_gamma   90.00
#
_symmetry.space_group_name_H-M   'P 1'
#
loop_
_entity.id
_entity.type
_entity.pdbx_description
1 polymer ?
#
loop_
_entity_poly.entity_id
_entity_poly.type
_entity_poly.pdbx_seq_one_letter_code
_entity_poly.pdbx_strand_id
1 'polypeptide(L)'
;MEPILSELESFFSALSDKTRLSIVLFLLEKEEVTVDEISRTLNKSQSLISHHLACLRNCGIVKVRREGKFSYYSLADEDIKNLVKNAIEHVRKYSKSILACEVVSNSKPENLSDRKIVLQTDQIETGTPGNT
;
A
#
# COMPACT_ATOMS: atom_id res chain seq x y z
N MET A 1 26.69 0.83 12.06
CA MET A 1 25.32 0.89 12.61
C MET A 1 24.60 2.14 12.14
N GLU A 2 25.26 3.31 12.11
CA GLU A 2 24.72 4.54 11.49
C GLU A 2 24.15 4.41 10.06
N PRO A 3 24.82 3.76 9.07
CA PRO A 3 24.28 3.73 7.70
C PRO A 3 22.94 2.99 7.59
N ILE A 4 22.82 1.82 8.25
CA ILE A 4 21.58 1.03 8.20
C ILE A 4 20.42 1.72 8.91
N LEU A 5 20.67 2.53 9.95
CA LEU A 5 19.61 3.28 10.62
C LEU A 5 19.02 4.35 9.68
N SER A 6 19.87 5.10 8.98
CA SER A 6 19.43 6.10 8.00
C SER A 6 18.70 5.47 6.81
N GLU A 7 19.15 4.31 6.35
CA GLU A 7 18.48 3.53 5.30
C GLU A 7 17.08 3.07 5.76
N LEU A 8 16.97 2.54 6.98
CA LEU A 8 15.69 2.14 7.57
C LEU A 8 14.76 3.33 7.77
N GLU A 9 15.25 4.46 8.27
CA GLU A 9 14.47 5.69 8.42
C GLU A 9 13.90 6.15 7.08
N SER A 10 14.73 6.15 6.03
CA SER A 10 14.31 6.52 4.68
C SER A 10 13.25 5.55 4.13
N PHE A 11 13.45 4.25 4.35
CA PHE A 11 12.51 3.21 3.96
C PHE A 11 11.14 3.38 4.64
N PHE A 12 11.12 3.54 5.97
CA PHE A 12 9.88 3.75 6.72
C PHE A 12 9.24 5.11 6.41
N SER A 13 10.02 6.13 6.09
CA SER A 13 9.51 7.43 5.63
C SER A 13 8.81 7.34 4.26
N ALA A 14 9.28 6.46 3.37
CA ALA A 14 8.55 6.16 2.13
C ALA A 14 7.19 5.51 2.42
N LEU A 15 7.07 4.75 3.51
CA LEU A 15 5.84 4.10 3.95
C LEU A 15 4.99 4.94 4.93
N SER A 16 5.40 6.14 5.33
CA SER A 16 4.63 6.96 6.29
C SER A 16 3.63 7.92 5.65
N ASP A 17 3.68 8.11 4.32
CA ASP A 17 2.74 8.96 3.60
C ASP A 17 1.44 8.22 3.27
N LYS A 18 0.32 8.90 3.51
CA LYS A 18 -1.03 8.33 3.32
C LYS A 18 -1.31 7.91 1.88
N THR A 19 -0.84 8.67 0.89
CA THR A 19 -1.06 8.34 -0.53
C THR A 19 -0.21 7.14 -0.92
N ARG A 20 1.08 7.13 -0.55
CA ARG A 20 1.99 5.99 -0.78
C ARG A 20 1.47 4.70 -0.13
N LEU A 21 1.00 4.76 1.12
CA LEU A 21 0.37 3.61 1.76
C LEU A 21 -0.88 3.14 1.02
N SER A 22 -1.72 4.06 0.55
CA SER A 22 -2.92 3.69 -0.21
C SER A 22 -2.55 2.98 -1.52
N ILE A 23 -1.48 3.39 -2.20
CA ILE A 23 -0.95 2.71 -3.38
C ILE A 23 -0.46 1.31 -3.02
N VAL A 24 0.34 1.17 -1.96
CA VAL A 24 0.90 -0.11 -1.50
C VAL A 24 -0.21 -1.10 -1.14
N LEU A 25 -1.25 -0.65 -0.44
CA LEU A 25 -2.41 -1.48 -0.10
C LEU A 25 -3.20 -1.90 -1.35
N PHE A 26 -3.39 -1.00 -2.32
CA PHE A 26 -4.04 -1.33 -3.58
C PHE A 26 -3.24 -2.37 -4.39
N LEU A 27 -1.91 -2.25 -4.41
CA LEU A 27 -0.99 -3.23 -5.02
C LEU A 27 -0.88 -4.55 -4.23
N LEU A 28 -1.29 -4.57 -2.96
CA LEU A 28 -1.38 -5.81 -2.20
C LEU A 28 -2.64 -6.60 -2.60
N GLU A 29 -3.73 -5.90 -2.91
CA GLU A 29 -4.99 -6.49 -3.37
C GLU A 29 -4.97 -6.85 -4.87
N LYS A 30 -4.21 -6.12 -5.67
CA LYS A 30 -4.08 -6.30 -7.13
C LYS A 30 -2.64 -6.67 -7.47
N GLU A 31 -2.43 -7.78 -8.16
CA GLU A 31 -1.07 -8.25 -8.48
C GLU A 31 -0.28 -7.26 -9.35
N GLU A 32 -0.90 -6.67 -10.37
CA GLU A 32 -0.32 -5.65 -11.25
C GLU A 32 -1.37 -4.59 -11.62
N VAL A 33 -1.00 -3.31 -11.63
CA VAL A 33 -1.89 -2.19 -12.03
C VAL A 33 -1.11 -1.09 -12.76
N THR A 34 -1.82 -0.33 -13.59
CA THR A 34 -1.28 0.86 -14.28
C THR A 34 -1.40 2.12 -13.42
N VAL A 35 -0.64 3.16 -13.80
CA VAL A 35 -0.77 4.51 -13.19
C VAL A 35 -2.19 5.05 -13.31
N ASP A 36 -2.85 4.79 -14.45
CA ASP A 36 -4.21 5.25 -14.73
C ASP A 36 -5.24 4.59 -13.82
N GLU A 37 -5.07 3.31 -13.52
CA GLU A 37 -5.92 2.59 -12.57
C GLU A 37 -5.74 3.14 -11.16
N ILE A 38 -4.50 3.31 -10.69
CA ILE A 38 -4.22 3.89 -9.36
C ILE A 38 -4.80 5.30 -9.25
N SER A 39 -4.58 6.13 -10.27
CA SER A 39 -5.06 7.52 -10.33
C SER A 39 -6.58 7.60 -10.22
N ARG A 40 -7.30 6.74 -10.95
CA ARG A 40 -8.76 6.66 -10.89
C ARG A 40 -9.25 6.15 -9.53
N THR A 41 -8.67 5.06 -9.02
CA THR A 41 -9.06 4.45 -7.75
C THR A 41 -8.86 5.40 -6.56
N LEU A 42 -7.73 6.12 -6.52
CA LEU A 42 -7.41 7.02 -5.41
C LEU A 42 -7.94 8.45 -5.60
N ASN A 43 -8.59 8.74 -6.73
CA ASN A 43 -9.02 10.08 -7.14
C ASN A 43 -7.89 11.12 -7.00
N LYS A 44 -6.71 10.82 -7.56
CA LYS A 44 -5.52 11.67 -7.56
C LYS A 44 -5.00 11.85 -8.98
N SER A 45 -4.30 12.95 -9.23
CA SER A 45 -3.70 13.19 -10.56
C SER A 45 -2.61 12.16 -10.88
N GLN A 46 -2.49 11.79 -12.15
CA GLN A 46 -1.46 10.86 -12.61
C GLN A 46 -0.04 11.36 -12.33
N SER A 47 0.18 12.68 -12.39
CA SER A 47 1.47 13.29 -12.05
C SER A 47 1.86 13.02 -10.59
N LEU A 48 0.91 13.20 -9.66
CA LEU A 48 1.13 12.92 -8.24
C LEU A 48 1.37 11.42 -8.00
N ILE A 49 0.57 10.55 -8.63
CA ILE A 49 0.76 9.10 -8.52
C ILE A 49 2.11 8.67 -9.07
N SER A 50 2.52 9.21 -10.23
CA SER A 50 3.82 8.91 -10.83
C SER A 50 4.97 9.34 -9.93
N HIS A 51 4.85 10.51 -9.28
CA HIS A 51 5.83 10.97 -8.30
C HIS A 51 5.93 10.03 -7.09
N HIS A 52 4.79 9.59 -6.53
CA HIS A 52 4.76 8.63 -5.43
C HIS A 52 5.32 7.26 -5.83
N LEU A 53 4.98 6.75 -7.01
CA LEU A 53 5.52 5.50 -7.54
C LEU A 53 7.02 5.57 -7.78
N ALA A 54 7.55 6.71 -8.22
CA ALA A 54 8.99 6.91 -8.36
C ALA A 54 9.70 6.81 -7.00
N CYS A 55 9.15 7.44 -5.96
CA CYS A 55 9.66 7.32 -4.59
C CYS A 55 9.61 5.87 -4.10
N LEU A 56 8.45 5.21 -4.20
CA LEU A 56 8.29 3.81 -3.78
C LEU A 56 9.24 2.86 -4.53
N ARG A 57 9.45 3.08 -5.83
CA ARG A 57 10.37 2.28 -6.65
C ARG A 57 11.81 2.49 -6.23
N ASN A 58 12.22 3.74 -6.00
CA ASN A 58 13.58 4.05 -5.57
C ASN A 58 13.89 3.49 -4.17
N CYS A 59 12.86 3.32 -3.33
CA CYS A 59 12.97 2.67 -2.02
C CYS A 59 12.77 1.14 -2.06
N GLY A 60 12.69 0.52 -3.25
CA GLY A 60 12.56 -0.93 -3.39
C GLY A 60 11.21 -1.52 -2.97
N ILE A 61 10.17 -0.71 -2.80
CA ILE A 61 8.84 -1.17 -2.33
C ILE A 61 8.00 -1.68 -3.50
N VAL A 62 8.15 -1.07 -4.68
CA VAL A 62 7.43 -1.46 -5.90
C VAL A 62 8.40 -1.70 -7.05
N LYS A 63 7.98 -2.54 -8.00
CA LYS A 63 8.64 -2.73 -9.28
C LYS A 63 7.73 -2.30 -10.42
N VAL A 64 8.33 -2.14 -11.60
CA VAL A 64 7.61 -1.78 -12.82
C VAL A 64 8.01 -2.71 -13.96
N ARG A 65 7.00 -3.22 -14.67
CA ARG A 65 7.13 -3.99 -15.90
C ARG A 65 6.53 -3.16 -17.04
N ARG A 66 7.18 -3.14 -18.20
CA ARG A 66 6.66 -2.45 -19.39
C ARG A 66 6.10 -3.46 -20.37
N GLU A 67 4.91 -3.18 -20.89
CA GLU A 67 4.27 -3.97 -21.93
C GLU A 67 3.64 -3.02 -22.96
N GLY A 68 4.26 -2.98 -24.14
CA GLY A 68 3.94 -1.98 -25.16
C GLY A 68 4.14 -0.55 -24.65
N LYS A 69 3.06 0.24 -24.64
CA LYS A 69 3.06 1.62 -24.16
C LYS A 69 2.72 1.75 -22.67
N PHE A 70 2.33 0.66 -22.02
CA PHE A 70 1.86 0.67 -20.64
C PHE A 70 2.98 0.30 -19.67
N SER A 71 2.91 0.89 -18.47
CA SER A 71 3.76 0.55 -17.33
C SER A 71 2.89 -0.03 -16.23
N TYR A 72 3.15 -1.28 -15.88
CA TYR A 72 2.46 -2.04 -14.84
C TYR A 72 3.31 -2.06 -13.58
N TYR A 73 2.72 -1.68 -12.46
CA TYR A 73 3.35 -1.64 -11.16
C TYR A 73 2.85 -2.78 -10.29
N SER A 74 3.74 -3.34 -9.49
CA SER A 74 3.48 -4.40 -8.50
C SER A 74 4.37 -4.20 -7.29
N LEU A 75 4.03 -4.84 -6.16
CA LEU A 75 4.96 -4.93 -5.03
C LEU A 75 6.24 -5.64 -5.48
N ALA A 76 7.39 -5.20 -4.96
CA ALA A 76 8.69 -5.62 -5.45
C ALA A 76 8.87 -7.15 -5.40
N ASP A 77 8.53 -7.77 -4.27
CA ASP A 77 8.71 -9.19 -4.00
C ASP A 77 7.80 -9.68 -2.86
N GLU A 78 7.94 -10.95 -2.49
CA GLU A 78 7.20 -11.56 -1.38
C GLU A 78 7.61 -11.00 -0.01
N ASP A 79 8.85 -10.53 0.15
CA ASP A 79 9.31 -9.96 1.42
C ASP A 79 8.58 -8.65 1.72
N ILE A 80 8.41 -7.77 0.73
CA ILE A 80 7.59 -6.56 0.86
C ILE A 80 6.12 -6.90 1.11
N LYS A 81 5.56 -7.89 0.42
CA LYS A 81 4.17 -8.33 0.66
C LYS A 81 3.99 -8.81 2.11
N ASN A 82 4.89 -9.65 2.60
CA ASN A 82 4.84 -10.19 3.94
C ASN A 82 5.04 -9.09 4.99
N LEU A 83 5.95 -8.14 4.75
CA LEU A 83 6.14 -6.98 5.61
C LEU A 83 4.83 -6.18 5.77
N VAL A 84 4.15 -5.86 4.67
CA VAL A 84 2.89 -5.08 4.72
C VAL A 84 1.79 -5.88 5.42
N LYS A 85 1.63 -7.18 5.13
CA LYS A 85 0.65 -8.05 5.80
C LYS A 85 0.91 -8.11 7.31
N ASN A 86 2.15 -8.36 7.71
CA ASN A 86 2.55 -8.42 9.12
C ASN A 86 2.31 -7.07 9.81
N ALA A 87 2.60 -5.95 9.14
CA ALA A 87 2.32 -4.62 9.67
C ALA A 87 0.82 -4.39 9.89
N ILE A 88 -0.05 -4.81 8.96
CA ILE A 88 -1.51 -4.71 9.11
C ILE A 88 -1.98 -5.54 10.31
N GLU A 89 -1.52 -6.78 10.44
CA GLU A 89 -1.87 -7.65 11.57
C GLU A 89 -1.41 -7.06 12.90
N HIS A 90 -0.19 -6.53 12.95
CA HIS A 90 0.35 -5.87 14.14
C HIS A 90 -0.46 -4.61 14.50
N VAL A 91 -0.76 -3.76 13.52
CA VAL A 91 -1.58 -2.56 13.73
C VAL A 91 -2.97 -2.93 14.24
N ARG A 92 -3.60 -3.99 13.75
CA ARG A 92 -4.90 -4.46 14.28
C ARG A 92 -4.82 -4.85 15.75
N LYS A 93 -3.74 -5.55 16.15
CA LYS A 93 -3.52 -5.95 17.55
C LYS A 93 -3.25 -4.77 18.48
N TYR A 94 -2.55 -3.75 18.01
CA TYR A 94 -2.08 -2.61 18.81
C TYR A 94 -2.71 -1.27 18.42
N SER A 95 -3.84 -1.28 17.71
CA SER A 95 -4.45 -0.06 17.13
C SER A 95 -4.71 1.01 18.18
N LYS A 96 -5.25 0.62 19.35
CA LYS A 96 -5.54 1.55 20.44
C LYS A 96 -4.28 2.24 20.97
N SER A 97 -3.21 1.50 21.21
CA SER A 97 -1.96 2.07 21.73
C SER A 97 -1.22 2.91 20.70
N ILE A 98 -1.26 2.51 19.42
CA ILE A 98 -0.64 3.29 18.32
C ILE A 98 -1.35 4.66 18.18
N LEU A 99 -2.69 4.66 18.15
CA LEU A 99 -3.47 5.89 17.98
C LEU A 99 -3.45 6.80 19.22
N ALA A 100 -3.11 6.27 20.39
CA ALA A 100 -2.94 7.06 21.62
C ALA A 100 -1.50 7.55 21.83
N CYS A 101 -0.55 7.22 20.96
CA CYS A 101 0.85 7.56 21.14
C CYS A 101 1.13 9.01 20.72
N GLU A 102 1.30 9.90 21.71
CA GLU A 102 1.53 11.33 21.52
C GLU A 102 2.79 11.67 20.70
N VAL A 103 3.76 10.74 20.64
CA VAL A 103 5.03 10.93 19.93
C VAL A 103 4.87 10.79 18.41
N VAL A 104 3.96 9.94 17.94
CA VAL A 104 3.82 9.60 16.51
C VAL A 104 2.43 9.90 15.93
N SER A 105 1.41 10.12 16.77
CA SER A 105 0.06 10.44 16.31
C SER A 105 0.00 11.86 15.74
N ASN A 106 -0.14 11.99 14.42
CA ASN A 106 -0.18 13.30 13.74
C ASN A 106 -1.59 13.95 13.67
N SER A 107 -2.62 13.41 14.35
CA SER A 107 -3.97 14.01 14.39
C SER A 107 -4.84 13.44 15.53
N LYS A 108 -5.70 14.29 16.11
CA LYS A 108 -6.70 13.94 17.15
C LYS A 108 -7.46 12.64 16.81
N PRO A 109 -7.84 11.82 17.80
CA PRO A 109 -8.58 10.58 17.55
C PRO A 109 -9.95 10.90 16.95
N GLU A 110 -10.09 10.72 15.63
CA GLU A 110 -11.40 10.61 14.99
C GLU A 110 -11.93 9.19 15.23
N ASN A 111 -13.18 9.14 15.69
CA ASN A 111 -13.97 8.02 16.17
C ASN A 111 -13.54 6.60 15.71
N LEU A 112 -13.17 5.76 16.68
CA LEU A 112 -12.75 4.36 16.46
C LEU A 112 -13.91 3.43 16.03
N SER A 113 -15.16 3.90 16.01
CA SER A 113 -16.35 3.07 15.73
C SER A 113 -16.57 2.76 14.24
N ASP A 114 -16.01 3.56 13.32
CA ASP A 114 -16.45 3.54 11.91
C ASP A 114 -15.41 2.95 10.94
N ARG A 115 -14.21 2.60 11.41
CA ARG A 115 -13.18 1.98 10.55
C ARG A 115 -13.38 0.48 10.42
N LYS A 116 -14.40 0.07 9.66
CA LYS A 116 -14.26 -1.17 8.87
C LYS A 116 -13.12 -0.91 7.88
N ILE A 117 -11.89 -1.33 8.21
CA ILE A 117 -10.87 -1.52 7.18
C ILE A 117 -11.40 -2.69 6.35
N VAL A 118 -12.09 -2.35 5.26
CA VAL A 118 -12.54 -3.29 4.24
C VAL A 118 -11.28 -3.86 3.60
N LEU A 119 -10.78 -4.97 4.13
CA LEU A 119 -10.26 -6.02 3.27
C LEU A 119 -11.44 -6.96 3.12
N GLN A 120 -12.30 -6.69 2.12
CA GLN A 120 -13.35 -7.63 1.76
C GLN A 120 -12.68 -8.88 1.20
N THR A 121 -12.47 -9.86 2.07
CA THR A 121 -12.38 -11.26 1.69
C THR A 121 -13.79 -11.72 1.32
N ASP A 122 -14.26 -11.34 0.13
CA ASP A 122 -15.48 -11.90 -0.45
C ASP A 122 -15.09 -12.86 -1.57
N GLN A 123 -15.27 -14.14 -1.23
CA GLN A 123 -15.42 -15.35 -2.02
C GLN A 123 -15.38 -15.22 -3.55
N ILE A 124 -14.38 -15.86 -4.16
CA ILE A 124 -14.52 -16.40 -5.51
C ILE A 124 -15.28 -17.72 -5.36
N GLU A 125 -16.60 -17.67 -5.51
CA GLU A 125 -17.35 -18.86 -5.90
C GLU A 125 -16.93 -19.23 -7.33
N THR A 126 -16.36 -20.42 -7.45
CA THR A 126 -16.09 -21.09 -8.71
C THR A 126 -17.42 -21.43 -9.40
N GLY A 127 -17.77 -20.71 -10.45
CA GLY A 127 -18.88 -21.03 -11.35
C GLY A 127 -18.38 -21.11 -12.80
N THR A 128 -18.23 -22.34 -13.29
CA THR A 128 -17.89 -22.73 -14.66
C THR A 128 -18.77 -22.06 -15.74
N PRO A 129 -18.24 -21.80 -16.96
CA PRO A 129 -19.02 -21.23 -18.06
C PRO A 129 -19.95 -22.30 -18.68
N GLY A 130 -21.25 -21.99 -18.68
CA GLY A 130 -22.25 -22.72 -19.45
C GLY A 130 -22.09 -22.43 -20.94
N ASN A 131 -21.89 -23.50 -21.70
CA ASN A 131 -21.81 -23.51 -23.15
C ASN A 131 -23.20 -23.81 -23.73
N THR A 132 -23.75 -22.90 -24.53
CA THR A 132 -24.79 -23.15 -25.55
C THR A 132 -24.65 -22.09 -26.64
#